data_AF-A0A6B0BH41-F1
#
_entry.id   AF-A0A6B0BH41-F1
#
_cell.length_a   1.000
_cell.length_b   1.000
_cell.length_c   1.000
_cell.angle_alpha   90.00
_cell.angle_beta   90.00
_cell.angle_gamma   90.00
#
_symmetry.space_group_name_H-M   'P 1'
#
loop_
_entity.id
_entity.type
_entity.pdbx_description
1 polymer ?
#
loop_
_entity_poly.entity_id
_entity_poly.type
_entity_poly.pdbx_seq_one_letter_code
_entity_poly.pdbx_strand_id
1 'polypeptide(L)'
;MKILRYIGYLLLGGIVGGIIGGILGNFDGLGIENLTFATYNNVVVISIVATMIIILVEAIVLMNQRRALKYKRLVDEEVDIDATDQYELLANRYVLNGSILSVIQTIIAFVVLLIFVVGQAEANAMLFFLIPFFASAIFNTQFTLFNRKFDDRMPKIADKNYTEKRLEILDEGE
;
A
#
# COMPACT_ATOMS: atom_id res chain seq x y z
N MET A 1 4.11 14.93 -20.55
CA MET A 1 2.94 14.09 -20.21
C MET A 1 3.25 13.26 -18.97
N LYS A 2 2.61 13.55 -17.82
CA LYS A 2 2.93 12.89 -16.53
C LYS A 2 2.49 11.42 -16.50
N ILE A 3 1.37 11.08 -17.16
CA ILE A 3 0.81 9.71 -17.23
C ILE A 3 1.76 8.73 -17.92
N LEU A 4 2.43 9.15 -19.00
CA LEU A 4 3.36 8.29 -19.76
C LEU A 4 4.55 7.80 -18.88
N ARG A 5 4.99 8.63 -17.93
CA ARG A 5 6.07 8.28 -16.99
C ARG A 5 5.63 7.21 -15.99
N TYR A 6 4.39 7.26 -15.50
CA TYR A 6 3.84 6.24 -14.59
C TYR A 6 3.57 4.92 -15.30
N ILE A 7 3.09 4.96 -16.55
CA ILE A 7 3.00 3.76 -17.39
C ILE A 7 4.39 3.16 -17.62
N GLY A 8 5.41 4.00 -17.85
CA GLY A 8 6.81 3.57 -17.96
C GLY A 8 7.33 2.87 -16.70
N TYR A 9 7.01 3.36 -15.50
CA TYR A 9 7.37 2.70 -14.25
C TYR A 9 6.64 1.37 -14.05
N LEU A 10 5.38 1.26 -14.45
CA LEU A 10 4.63 0.01 -14.40
C LEU A 10 5.24 -1.04 -15.34
N LEU A 11 5.61 -0.64 -16.56
CA LEU A 11 6.31 -1.51 -17.52
C LEU A 11 7.69 -1.95 -16.99
N LEU A 12 8.47 -1.02 -16.42
CA LEU A 12 9.75 -1.35 -15.78
C LEU A 12 9.59 -2.34 -14.62
N GLY A 13 8.60 -2.12 -13.75
CA GLY A 13 8.28 -3.06 -12.67
C GLY A 13 7.90 -4.44 -13.19
N GLY A 14 7.09 -4.51 -14.25
CA GLY A 14 6.74 -5.76 -14.93
C GLY A 14 7.95 -6.48 -15.54
N ILE A 15 8.88 -5.74 -16.15
CA ILE A 15 10.13 -6.30 -16.71
C ILE A 15 11.02 -6.85 -15.60
N VAL A 16 11.27 -6.07 -14.55
CA VAL A 16 12.12 -6.50 -13.42
C VAL A 16 11.51 -7.71 -12.71
N GLY A 17 10.19 -7.66 -12.46
CA GLY A 17 9.45 -8.79 -11.88
C GLY A 17 9.49 -10.03 -12.76
N GLY A 18 9.35 -9.86 -14.09
CA GLY A 18 9.45 -10.95 -15.07
C GLY A 18 10.85 -11.58 -15.13
N ILE A 19 11.91 -10.77 -15.05
CA ILE A 19 13.30 -11.28 -15.00
C ILE A 19 13.53 -12.07 -13.72
N ILE A 20 13.14 -11.53 -12.56
CA ILE A 20 13.29 -12.22 -11.27
C ILE A 20 12.47 -13.52 -11.26
N GLY A 21 11.23 -13.48 -11.73
CA GLY A 21 10.38 -14.67 -11.88
C GLY A 21 10.97 -15.71 -12.83
N GLY A 22 11.55 -15.27 -13.95
CA GLY A 22 12.22 -16.16 -14.91
C GLY A 22 13.50 -16.79 -14.36
N ILE A 23 14.29 -16.06 -13.58
CA ILE A 23 15.46 -16.62 -12.88
C ILE A 23 15.00 -17.63 -11.82
N LEU A 24 13.97 -17.28 -11.04
CA LEU A 24 13.41 -18.17 -10.01
C LEU A 24 12.82 -19.47 -10.58
N GLY A 25 12.16 -19.38 -11.75
CA GLY A 25 11.57 -20.52 -12.43
C GLY A 25 12.58 -21.46 -13.12
N ASN A 26 13.84 -21.05 -13.26
CA ASN A 26 14.91 -21.86 -13.88
C ASN A 26 15.94 -22.40 -12.85
N PHE A 27 15.68 -22.29 -11.54
CA PHE A 27 16.51 -22.94 -10.53
C PHE A 27 16.20 -24.43 -10.46
N ASP A 28 16.66 -25.17 -11.46
CA ASP A 28 16.73 -26.62 -11.42
C ASP A 28 17.85 -27.04 -10.44
N GLY A 29 17.52 -27.65 -9.30
CA GLY A 29 18.47 -28.21 -8.33
C GLY A 29 18.35 -27.73 -6.87
N LEU A 30 17.43 -26.80 -6.55
CA LEU A 30 17.22 -26.31 -5.16
C LEU A 30 16.02 -26.96 -4.46
N GLY A 31 15.26 -27.83 -5.16
CA GLY A 31 14.08 -28.51 -4.60
C GLY A 31 12.83 -27.64 -4.53
N ILE A 32 12.92 -26.39 -5.01
CA ILE A 32 11.79 -25.45 -5.14
C ILE A 32 10.89 -25.85 -6.31
N GLU A 33 11.44 -26.51 -7.32
CA GLU A 33 10.72 -27.02 -8.51
C GLU A 33 9.60 -28.00 -8.16
N ASN A 34 9.72 -28.70 -7.03
CA ASN A 34 8.73 -29.69 -6.58
C ASN A 34 7.60 -29.06 -5.75
N LEU A 35 7.62 -27.74 -5.51
CA LEU A 35 6.59 -27.02 -4.77
C LEU A 35 5.45 -26.57 -5.69
N THR A 36 4.82 -27.51 -6.40
CA THR A 36 3.66 -27.24 -7.28
C THR A 36 2.36 -27.14 -6.46
N PHE A 37 2.30 -26.20 -5.51
CA PHE A 37 1.12 -26.02 -4.66
C PHE A 37 0.19 -24.89 -5.16
N ALA A 38 0.64 -24.02 -6.06
CA ALA A 38 -0.16 -22.94 -6.64
C ALA A 38 -1.04 -23.41 -7.81
N THR A 39 -1.84 -24.44 -7.57
CA THR A 39 -2.89 -24.88 -8.50
C THR A 39 -3.90 -23.77 -8.72
N TYR A 40 -4.59 -23.76 -9.87
CA TYR A 40 -5.59 -22.73 -10.20
C TYR A 40 -6.59 -22.46 -9.07
N ASN A 41 -7.17 -23.52 -8.49
CA ASN A 41 -8.13 -23.39 -7.38
C ASN A 41 -7.51 -22.73 -6.14
N ASN A 42 -6.29 -23.11 -5.78
CA ASN A 42 -5.59 -22.51 -4.64
C ASN A 42 -5.29 -21.04 -4.89
N VAL A 43 -4.85 -20.69 -6.11
CA VAL A 43 -4.59 -19.30 -6.49
C VAL A 43 -5.85 -18.45 -6.36
N VAL A 44 -6.97 -18.92 -6.90
CA VAL A 44 -8.26 -18.20 -6.84
C VAL A 44 -8.70 -18.02 -5.39
N VAL A 45 -8.71 -19.09 -4.58
CA VAL A 45 -9.17 -19.04 -3.18
C VAL A 45 -8.30 -18.10 -2.35
N ILE A 46 -6.96 -18.24 -2.42
CA ILE A 46 -6.03 -17.38 -1.67
C ILE A 46 -6.18 -15.92 -2.10
N SER A 47 -6.34 -15.65 -3.40
CA SER A 47 -6.52 -14.29 -3.92
C SER A 47 -7.81 -13.65 -3.43
N ILE A 48 -8.92 -14.39 -3.39
CA ILE A 48 -10.21 -13.91 -2.85
C ILE A 48 -10.06 -13.59 -1.36
N VAL A 49 -9.50 -14.51 -0.58
CA VAL A 49 -9.30 -14.33 0.87
C VAL A 49 -8.40 -13.12 1.15
N ALA A 50 -7.27 -13.01 0.46
CA ALA A 50 -6.35 -11.89 0.61
C ALA A 50 -7.02 -10.55 0.25
N THR A 51 -7.80 -10.52 -0.84
CA THR A 51 -8.54 -9.31 -1.24
C THR A 51 -9.57 -8.91 -0.19
N MET A 52 -10.32 -9.86 0.37
CA MET A 52 -11.25 -9.57 1.47
C MET A 52 -10.54 -8.99 2.69
N ILE A 53 -9.38 -9.56 3.08
CA ILE A 53 -8.58 -9.03 4.19
C ILE A 53 -8.14 -7.59 3.90
N ILE A 54 -7.63 -7.31 2.70
CA ILE A 54 -7.20 -5.96 2.30
C ILE A 54 -8.37 -4.96 2.37
N ILE A 55 -9.56 -5.35 1.91
CA ILE A 55 -10.78 -4.52 2.00
C ILE A 55 -11.19 -4.27 3.46
N LEU A 56 -11.12 -5.28 4.33
CA LEU A 56 -11.43 -5.11 5.75
C LEU A 56 -10.44 -4.16 6.44
N VAL A 57 -9.15 -4.31 6.16
CA VAL A 57 -8.12 -3.37 6.66
C VAL A 57 -8.38 -1.97 6.12
N GLU A 58 -8.82 -1.83 4.87
CA GLU A 58 -9.14 -0.54 4.27
C GLU A 58 -10.29 0.16 4.99
N ALA A 59 -11.33 -0.58 5.36
CA ALA A 59 -12.42 -0.01 6.15
C ALA A 59 -11.91 0.62 7.46
N ILE A 60 -10.93 -0.03 8.13
CA ILE A 60 -10.30 0.49 9.34
C ILE A 60 -9.46 1.74 9.04
N VAL A 61 -8.71 1.74 7.93
CA VAL A 61 -7.96 2.92 7.45
C VAL A 61 -8.90 4.12 7.25
N LEU A 62 -10.02 3.92 6.54
CA LEU A 62 -11.01 4.97 6.32
C LEU A 62 -11.66 5.47 7.62
N MET A 63 -11.88 4.59 8.60
CA MET A 63 -12.35 4.98 9.94
C MET A 63 -11.32 5.86 10.66
N ASN A 64 -10.03 5.50 10.60
CA ASN A 64 -8.95 6.32 11.18
C ASN A 64 -8.84 7.68 10.48
N GLN A 65 -8.93 7.72 9.16
CA GLN A 65 -8.93 8.98 8.39
C GLN A 65 -10.09 9.91 8.81
N ARG A 66 -11.30 9.36 8.99
CA ARG A 66 -12.45 10.13 9.48
C ARG A 66 -12.23 10.68 10.88
N ARG A 67 -11.65 9.87 11.78
CA ARG A 67 -11.31 10.31 13.15
C ARG A 67 -10.24 11.39 13.13
N ALA A 68 -9.18 11.23 12.35
CA ALA A 68 -8.13 12.23 12.18
C ALA A 68 -8.69 13.59 11.75
N LEU A 69 -9.58 13.60 10.74
CA LEU A 69 -10.24 14.84 10.28
C LEU A 69 -11.16 15.45 11.33
N LYS A 70 -11.86 14.62 12.12
CA LYS A 70 -12.67 15.11 13.23
C LYS A 70 -11.82 15.84 14.27
N TYR A 71 -10.69 15.25 14.67
CA TYR A 71 -9.80 15.88 15.65
C TYR A 71 -9.10 17.11 15.09
N LYS A 72 -8.68 17.09 13.82
CA LYS A 72 -8.15 18.29 13.15
C LYS A 72 -9.15 19.46 13.18
N ARG A 73 -10.43 19.19 12.96
CA ARG A 73 -11.46 20.23 13.05
C ARG A 73 -11.64 20.77 14.49
N LEU A 74 -11.48 19.93 15.51
CA LEU A 74 -11.57 20.38 16.90
C LEU A 74 -10.40 21.29 17.28
N VAL A 75 -9.20 21.06 16.72
CA VAL A 75 -8.04 21.96 16.87
C VAL A 75 -8.36 23.36 16.35
N ASP A 76 -9.07 23.48 15.23
CA ASP A 76 -9.45 24.77 14.64
C ASP A 76 -10.57 25.50 15.43
N GLU A 77 -11.37 24.77 16.21
CA GLU A 77 -12.55 25.29 16.93
C GLU A 77 -12.26 25.56 18.43
N GLU A 78 -11.26 24.90 19.01
CA GLU A 78 -10.94 24.96 20.45
C GLU A 78 -10.10 26.21 20.80
N VAL A 79 -10.39 26.82 21.95
CA VAL A 79 -9.68 28.03 22.42
C VAL A 79 -8.70 27.71 23.54
N ASP A 80 -8.90 26.58 24.22
CA ASP A 80 -8.00 26.10 25.27
C ASP A 80 -6.76 25.41 24.67
N ILE A 81 -5.58 25.86 25.09
CA ILE A 81 -4.28 25.42 24.54
C ILE A 81 -4.01 23.96 24.91
N ASP A 82 -4.28 23.55 26.15
CA ASP A 82 -4.03 22.18 26.61
C ASP A 82 -4.93 21.16 25.89
N ALA A 83 -6.19 21.53 25.61
CA ALA A 83 -7.11 20.71 24.83
C ALA A 83 -6.71 20.64 23.35
N THR A 84 -6.20 21.74 22.80
CA THR A 84 -5.72 21.82 21.40
C THR A 84 -4.56 20.85 21.16
N ASP A 85 -3.55 20.85 22.04
CA ASP A 85 -2.40 19.95 21.95
C ASP A 85 -2.82 18.46 21.98
N GLN A 86 -3.79 18.12 22.84
CA GLN A 86 -4.31 16.75 22.92
C GLN A 86 -5.03 16.34 21.64
N TYR A 87 -5.79 17.24 21.02
CA TYR A 87 -6.49 16.97 19.77
C TYR A 87 -5.53 16.83 18.58
N GLU A 88 -4.47 17.63 18.51
CA GLU A 88 -3.42 17.47 17.51
C GLU A 88 -2.74 16.11 17.63
N LEU A 89 -2.34 15.71 18.84
CA LEU A 89 -1.69 14.42 19.08
C LEU A 89 -2.61 13.26 18.68
N LEU A 90 -3.89 13.34 19.00
CA LEU A 90 -4.88 12.33 18.59
C LEU A 90 -5.05 12.29 17.07
N ALA A 91 -5.16 13.44 16.41
CA ALA A 91 -5.29 13.53 14.96
C ALA A 91 -4.11 12.84 14.26
N ASN A 92 -2.89 13.21 14.66
CA ASN A 92 -1.64 12.65 14.13
C ASN A 92 -1.53 11.15 14.38
N ARG A 93 -1.92 10.67 15.57
CA ARG A 93 -1.93 9.24 15.88
C ARG A 93 -2.85 8.44 14.98
N TYR A 94 -4.03 8.96 14.65
CA TYR A 94 -4.95 8.29 13.72
C TYR A 94 -4.40 8.26 12.29
N VAL A 95 -3.74 9.33 11.83
CA VAL A 95 -3.04 9.33 10.54
C VAL A 95 -1.92 8.29 10.51
N LEU A 96 -1.08 8.25 11.56
CA LEU A 96 0.02 7.28 11.68
C LEU A 96 -0.50 5.83 11.66
N ASN A 97 -1.52 5.52 12.46
CA ASN A 97 -2.15 4.21 12.48
C ASN A 97 -2.70 3.83 11.09
N GLY A 98 -3.34 4.77 10.39
CA GLY A 98 -3.78 4.56 9.00
C GLY A 98 -2.62 4.27 8.05
N SER A 99 -1.49 4.98 8.21
CA SER A 99 -0.30 4.77 7.38
C SER A 99 0.31 3.38 7.59
N ILE A 100 0.43 2.93 8.84
CA ILE A 100 0.94 1.59 9.18
C ILE A 100 0.05 0.52 8.56
N LEU A 101 -1.28 0.65 8.69
CA LEU A 101 -2.23 -0.29 8.11
C LEU A 101 -2.16 -0.34 6.58
N SER A 102 -1.95 0.81 5.91
CA SER A 102 -1.77 0.87 4.45
C SER A 102 -0.49 0.16 3.98
N VAL A 103 0.60 0.27 4.76
CA VAL A 103 1.83 -0.50 4.52
C VAL A 103 1.58 -2.00 4.72
N ILE A 104 0.84 -2.41 5.76
CA ILE A 104 0.49 -3.81 5.99
C ILE A 104 -0.30 -4.41 4.83
N GLN A 105 -1.28 -3.69 4.26
CA GLN A 105 -1.99 -4.14 3.05
C GLN A 105 -1.04 -4.42 1.89
N THR A 106 -0.04 -3.54 1.72
CA THR A 106 0.97 -3.67 0.67
C THR A 106 1.84 -4.90 0.89
N ILE A 107 2.26 -5.14 2.15
CA ILE A 107 3.00 -6.35 2.53
C ILE A 107 2.18 -7.61 2.24
N ILE A 108 0.89 -7.64 2.62
CA ILE A 108 0.01 -8.78 2.36
C ILE A 108 -0.05 -9.08 0.85
N ALA A 109 -0.26 -8.05 0.03
CA ALA A 109 -0.29 -8.21 -1.43
C ALA A 109 1.03 -8.75 -2.00
N PHE A 110 2.18 -8.27 -1.51
CA PHE A 110 3.49 -8.77 -1.94
C PHE A 110 3.77 -10.20 -1.47
N VAL A 111 3.34 -10.57 -0.26
CA VAL A 111 3.45 -11.95 0.22
C VAL A 111 2.64 -12.89 -0.65
N VAL A 112 1.41 -12.51 -1.02
CA VAL A 112 0.58 -13.30 -1.93
C VAL A 112 1.25 -13.46 -3.30
N LEU A 113 1.80 -12.38 -3.85
CA LEU A 113 2.59 -12.45 -5.10
C LEU A 113 3.77 -13.41 -4.97
N LEU A 114 4.56 -13.31 -3.90
CA LEU A 114 5.71 -14.16 -3.64
C LEU A 114 5.29 -15.64 -3.58
N ILE A 115 4.22 -15.96 -2.85
CA ILE A 115 3.71 -17.32 -2.70
C ILE A 115 3.42 -17.95 -4.07
N PHE A 116 2.83 -17.20 -4.99
CA PHE A 116 2.48 -17.74 -6.31
C PHE A 116 3.64 -17.79 -7.30
N VAL A 117 4.59 -16.87 -7.18
CA VAL A 117 5.86 -16.94 -7.94
C VAL A 117 6.65 -18.18 -7.51
N VAL A 118 6.78 -18.42 -6.20
CA VAL A 118 7.49 -19.58 -5.66
C VAL A 118 6.73 -20.88 -5.92
N GLY A 119 5.39 -20.87 -5.79
CA GLY A 119 4.55 -22.05 -6.03
C GLY A 119 4.33 -22.41 -7.49
N GLN A 120 5.02 -21.73 -8.42
CA GLN A 120 4.94 -21.91 -9.88
C GLN A 120 3.50 -21.90 -10.42
N ALA A 121 2.74 -20.85 -10.10
CA ALA A 121 1.37 -20.72 -10.56
C ALA A 121 1.24 -20.77 -12.10
N GLU A 122 0.25 -21.51 -12.58
CA GLU A 122 -0.06 -21.59 -14.01
C GLU A 122 -0.41 -20.21 -14.59
N ALA A 123 -0.03 -19.98 -15.85
CA ALA A 123 -0.25 -18.71 -16.55
C ALA A 123 -1.74 -18.30 -16.62
N ASN A 124 -2.65 -19.28 -16.68
CA ASN A 124 -4.11 -19.06 -16.67
C ASN A 124 -4.62 -18.44 -15.34
N ALA A 125 -3.87 -18.59 -14.25
CA ALA A 125 -4.21 -18.09 -12.93
C ALA A 125 -3.57 -16.71 -12.65
N MET A 126 -2.70 -16.21 -13.55
CA MET A 126 -1.94 -14.97 -13.34
C MET A 126 -2.81 -13.76 -13.04
N LEU A 127 -3.97 -13.66 -13.70
CA LEU A 127 -4.89 -12.53 -13.52
C LEU A 127 -5.45 -12.46 -12.09
N PHE A 128 -5.65 -13.60 -11.43
CA PHE A 128 -6.28 -13.63 -10.10
C PHE A 128 -5.35 -13.14 -9.01
N PHE A 129 -4.08 -13.54 -9.05
CA PHE A 129 -3.14 -13.12 -8.01
C PHE A 129 -2.74 -11.65 -8.09
N LEU A 130 -2.96 -10.98 -9.23
CA LEU A 130 -2.74 -9.55 -9.35
C LEU A 130 -3.86 -8.72 -8.70
N ILE A 131 -5.03 -9.31 -8.43
CA ILE A 131 -6.17 -8.60 -7.84
C ILE A 131 -5.83 -8.01 -6.45
N PRO A 132 -5.30 -8.77 -5.48
CA PRO A 132 -4.87 -8.23 -4.18
C PRO A 132 -3.86 -7.08 -4.32
N PHE A 133 -2.93 -7.21 -5.28
CA PHE A 133 -1.91 -6.18 -5.55
C PHE A 133 -2.53 -4.89 -6.06
N PHE A 134 -3.41 -4.96 -7.06
CA PHE A 134 -4.08 -3.76 -7.56
C PHE A 134 -5.01 -3.13 -6.52
N ALA A 135 -5.73 -3.94 -5.73
CA ALA A 135 -6.56 -3.44 -4.64
C ALA A 135 -5.71 -2.64 -3.63
N SER A 136 -4.59 -3.22 -3.18
CA SER A 136 -3.66 -2.53 -2.28
C SER A 136 -3.09 -1.25 -2.90
N ALA A 137 -2.69 -1.27 -4.18
CA ALA A 137 -2.13 -0.10 -4.85
C ALA A 137 -3.16 1.06 -4.97
N ILE A 138 -4.43 0.74 -5.27
CA ILE A 138 -5.53 1.72 -5.32
C ILE A 138 -5.74 2.34 -3.94
N PHE A 139 -5.82 1.53 -2.89
CA PHE A 139 -6.03 2.01 -1.51
C PHE A 139 -4.85 2.83 -0.99
N ASN A 140 -3.61 2.42 -1.29
CA ASN A 140 -2.43 3.20 -0.92
C ASN A 140 -2.39 4.57 -1.65
N THR A 141 -2.85 4.61 -2.90
CA THR A 141 -3.05 5.87 -3.64
C THR A 141 -4.11 6.74 -2.97
N GLN A 142 -5.24 6.16 -2.55
CA GLN A 142 -6.27 6.86 -1.78
C GLN A 142 -5.68 7.46 -0.49
N PHE A 143 -4.91 6.69 0.26
CA PHE A 143 -4.30 7.14 1.52
C PHE A 143 -3.31 8.30 1.30
N THR A 144 -2.52 8.22 0.23
CA THR A 144 -1.60 9.30 -0.16
C THR A 144 -2.35 10.59 -0.51
N LEU A 145 -3.48 10.49 -1.21
CA LEU A 145 -4.34 11.64 -1.50
C LEU A 145 -4.96 12.22 -0.22
N PHE A 146 -5.34 11.36 0.73
CA PHE A 146 -5.82 11.77 2.04
C PHE A 146 -4.77 12.57 2.82
N ASN A 147 -3.52 12.10 2.88
CA ASN A 147 -2.45 12.80 3.61
C ASN A 147 -2.27 14.24 3.14
N ARG A 148 -2.41 14.50 1.84
CA ARG A 148 -2.33 15.87 1.30
C ARG A 148 -3.52 16.74 1.68
N LYS A 149 -4.70 16.13 1.88
CA LYS A 149 -5.88 16.85 2.38
C LYS A 149 -5.77 17.10 3.89
N PHE A 150 -5.09 16.20 4.60
CA PHE A 150 -4.87 16.32 6.03
C PHE A 150 -3.78 17.34 6.36
N ASP A 151 -2.68 17.40 5.61
CA ASP A 151 -1.66 18.45 5.72
C ASP A 151 -1.34 19.00 4.33
N ASP A 152 -1.65 20.29 4.12
CA ASP A 152 -1.47 20.96 2.84
C ASP A 152 0.02 21.14 2.47
N ARG A 153 0.93 21.04 3.45
CA ARG A 153 2.38 21.08 3.21
C ARG A 153 2.87 19.83 2.47
N MET A 154 2.14 18.71 2.57
CA MET A 154 2.55 17.44 1.96
C MET A 154 2.78 17.58 0.45
N PRO A 155 3.91 17.05 -0.09
CA PRO A 155 4.24 17.19 -1.49
C PRO A 155 3.23 16.47 -2.40
N LYS A 156 3.12 16.90 -3.67
CA LYS A 156 2.25 16.24 -4.66
C LYS A 156 2.88 14.92 -5.10
N ILE A 157 2.07 13.88 -5.37
CA ILE A 157 2.52 12.54 -5.82
C ILE A 157 3.50 12.57 -7.03
N ALA A 158 3.47 13.64 -7.83
CA ALA A 158 4.35 13.82 -8.99
C ALA A 158 5.49 14.83 -8.77
N ASP A 159 5.76 15.23 -7.52
CA ASP A 159 6.87 16.13 -7.19
C ASP A 159 8.21 15.40 -7.38
N LYS A 160 9.20 16.12 -7.92
CA LYS A 160 10.53 15.55 -8.21
C LYS A 160 11.28 15.21 -6.94
N ASN A 161 11.10 16.02 -5.89
CA ASN A 161 11.76 15.85 -4.58
C ASN A 161 10.75 15.41 -3.52
N TYR A 162 9.79 14.53 -3.90
CA TYR A 162 8.71 14.10 -3.02
C TYR A 162 9.21 13.56 -1.67
N THR A 163 10.21 12.68 -1.72
CA THR A 163 10.73 12.03 -0.51
C THR A 163 11.43 13.02 0.42
N GLU A 164 12.27 13.90 -0.14
CA GLU A 164 13.03 14.91 0.61
C GLU A 164 12.08 15.88 1.32
N LYS A 165 11.14 16.49 0.58
CA LYS A 165 10.13 17.39 1.14
C LYS A 165 9.25 16.73 2.20
N ARG A 166 8.92 15.45 2.00
CA ARG A 166 8.11 14.70 2.99
C ARG A 166 8.90 14.44 4.27
N LEU A 167 10.22 14.23 4.18
CA LEU A 167 11.09 14.07 5.34
C LEU A 167 11.27 15.40 6.08
N GLU A 168 11.48 16.50 5.35
CA GLU A 168 11.56 17.85 5.94
C GLU A 168 10.32 18.19 6.77
N ILE A 169 9.10 17.91 6.26
CA ILE A 169 7.86 18.17 7.00
C ILE A 169 7.73 17.30 8.26
N LEU A 170 8.29 16.09 8.25
CA LEU A 170 8.29 15.21 9.42
C LEU A 170 9.33 15.67 10.46
N ASP A 171 10.41 16.30 10.02
CA ASP A 171 11.49 16.86 10.86
C ASP A 171 11.07 18.20 11.49
N GLU A 172 10.31 19.04 10.77
CA GLU A 172 9.70 20.27 11.28
C GLU A 172 8.62 20.03 12.36
N GLY A 173 8.23 18.78 12.60
CA GLY A 173 7.25 18.38 13.62
C GLY A 173 7.85 18.03 14.99
N GLU A 174 9.19 18.12 15.14
CA GLU A 174 9.89 18.07 16.44
C GLU A 174 10.10 19.47 17.05
#